data_AF-A0A4Q3AP99-F1
#
_entry.id   AF-A0A4Q3AP99-F1
#
_cell.length_a   1.000
_cell.length_b   1.000
_cell.length_c   1.000
_cell.angle_alpha   90.00
_cell.angle_beta   90.00
_cell.angle_gamma   90.00
#
_symmetry.space_group_name_H-M   'P 1'
#
loop_
_entity.id
_entity.type
_entity.pdbx_description
1 polymer ?
#
loop_
_entity_poly.entity_id
_entity_poly.type
_entity_poly.pdbx_seq_one_letter_code
_entity_poly.pdbx_strand_id
1 'polypeptide(L)'
;MIVQTEDYWSKNTDGYSWGPEVPSYWDVVSLDTSFHDLIRWIETQHDNFDAFFCWRPQYGTGRIEIALSNEKLAFLLKMVLG
;
A
#
# COMPACT_ATOMS: atom_id res chain seq x y z
N MET A 1 -14.16 -5.04 -4.81
CA MET A 1 -12.95 -5.53 -5.49
C MET A 1 -11.79 -4.61 -5.15
N ILE A 2 -10.72 -5.16 -4.58
CA ILE A 2 -9.46 -4.41 -4.38
C ILE A 2 -8.49 -4.79 -5.50
N VAL A 3 -7.94 -3.81 -6.22
CA VAL A 3 -7.05 -4.02 -7.36
C VAL A 3 -5.67 -3.45 -7.03
N GLN A 4 -4.65 -4.30 -7.09
CA GLN A 4 -3.27 -3.84 -7.07
C GLN A 4 -2.93 -3.27 -8.46
N THR A 5 -2.42 -2.04 -8.52
CA THR A 5 -1.81 -1.54 -9.75
C THR A 5 -0.44 -2.18 -9.97
N GLU A 6 0.12 -2.12 -11.19
CA GLU A 6 1.49 -2.59 -11.46
C GLU A 6 2.51 -1.96 -10.50
N ASP A 7 3.73 -2.53 -10.41
CA ASP A 7 4.79 -2.06 -9.51
C ASP A 7 4.99 -0.54 -9.66
N TYR A 8 4.42 0.20 -8.71
CA TYR A 8 4.29 1.65 -8.75
C TYR A 8 5.51 2.33 -8.13
N TRP A 9 6.64 1.64 -8.11
CA TRP A 9 7.88 2.09 -7.50
C TRP A 9 9.09 1.47 -8.19
N SER A 10 10.20 2.20 -8.15
CA SER A 10 11.50 1.73 -8.59
C SER A 10 12.47 1.65 -7.42
N LYS A 11 13.36 0.66 -7.47
CA LYS A 11 14.51 0.60 -6.57
C LYS A 11 15.63 1.46 -7.15
N ASN A 12 16.03 2.49 -6.41
CA ASN A 12 17.09 3.42 -6.74
C ASN A 12 18.25 3.25 -5.75
N THR A 13 19.38 3.92 -5.99
CA THR A 13 20.57 3.86 -5.12
C THR A 13 20.27 4.28 -3.67
N ASP A 14 19.34 5.22 -3.49
CA ASP A 14 18.96 5.79 -2.19
C ASP A 14 17.74 5.12 -1.54
N GLY A 15 17.22 4.03 -2.13
CA GLY A 15 16.10 3.28 -1.59
C GLY A 15 15.00 2.99 -2.61
N TYR A 16 13.75 3.15 -2.21
CA TYR A 16 12.58 2.86 -3.04
C TYR A 16 11.78 4.14 -3.25
N SER A 17 11.50 4.50 -4.49
CA SER A 17 10.77 5.73 -4.85
C SER A 17 9.49 5.39 -5.59
N TRP A 18 8.40 6.13 -5.37
CA TRP A 18 7.20 6.03 -6.19
C TRP A 18 7.53 6.34 -7.65
N GLY A 19 6.94 5.60 -8.58
CA GLY A 19 7.13 5.75 -10.02
C GLY A 19 6.10 4.94 -10.79
N PRO A 20 5.09 5.57 -11.43
CA PRO A 20 4.82 7.03 -11.48
C PRO A 20 4.38 7.63 -10.13
N GLU A 21 4.30 8.96 -10.06
CA GLU A 21 3.76 9.65 -8.87
C GLU A 21 2.34 9.17 -8.58
N VAL A 22 2.08 8.81 -7.32
CA VAL A 22 0.76 8.39 -6.88
C VAL A 22 -0.24 9.54 -7.01
N PRO A 23 -1.49 9.26 -7.42
CA PRO A 23 -2.49 10.32 -7.55
C PRO A 23 -2.66 11.08 -6.23
N SER A 24 -2.72 12.41 -6.29
CA SER A 24 -2.71 13.28 -5.10
C SER A 24 -3.92 13.09 -4.16
N TYR A 25 -4.97 12.43 -4.63
CA TYR A 25 -6.18 12.11 -3.86
C TYR A 25 -6.13 10.71 -3.23
N TRP A 26 -5.03 9.98 -3.39
CA TRP A 26 -4.80 8.71 -2.69
C TRP A 26 -4.19 8.96 -1.31
N ASP A 27 -4.64 8.19 -0.33
CA ASP A 27 -4.07 8.21 1.01
C ASP A 27 -2.83 7.33 1.08
N VAL A 28 -1.72 7.89 1.56
CA VAL A 28 -0.48 7.15 1.80
C VAL A 28 -0.37 6.82 3.28
N VAL A 29 -0.24 5.53 3.61
CA VAL A 29 -0.03 5.06 4.98
C VAL A 29 1.20 4.16 5.06
N SER A 30 1.94 4.24 6.17
CA SER A 30 3.04 3.32 6.49
C SER A 30 2.53 2.22 7.41
N LEU A 31 2.90 0.98 7.13
CA LEU A 31 2.47 -0.20 7.87
C LEU A 31 3.68 -0.96 8.41
N ASP A 32 3.58 -1.41 9.66
CA ASP A 32 4.56 -2.25 10.36
C ASP A 32 4.37 -3.73 9.98
N THR A 33 4.36 -4.01 8.68
CA THR A 33 4.04 -5.33 8.12
C THR A 33 4.83 -5.65 6.86
N SER A 34 4.82 -6.92 6.46
CA SER A 34 5.40 -7.38 5.20
C SER A 34 4.39 -7.26 4.05
N PHE A 35 4.88 -7.18 2.81
CA PHE A 35 4.01 -7.21 1.63
C PHE A 35 3.14 -8.48 1.58
N HIS A 36 3.70 -9.62 2.00
CA HIS A 36 2.98 -10.90 2.02
C HIS A 36 1.79 -10.89 2.98
N ASP A 37 1.96 -10.32 4.16
CA ASP A 37 0.89 -10.21 5.16
C ASP A 37 -0.18 -9.21 4.73
N LEU A 38 0.23 -8.10 4.11
CA LEU A 38 -0.69 -7.15 3.48
C LEU A 38 -1.57 -7.83 2.42
N ILE A 39 -0.99 -8.58 1.49
CA ILE A 39 -1.76 -9.26 0.43
C ILE A 39 -2.76 -10.25 1.02
N ARG A 40 -2.33 -11.08 1.99
CA ARG A 40 -3.24 -11.99 2.69
C ARG A 40 -4.40 -11.26 3.34
N TRP A 41 -4.13 -10.13 3.98
CA TRP A 41 -5.18 -9.34 4.61
C TRP A 41 -6.13 -8.75 3.57
N ILE A 42 -5.62 -8.19 2.46
CA ILE A 42 -6.41 -7.64 1.35
C ILE A 42 -7.32 -8.71 0.75
N GLU A 43 -6.83 -9.94 0.56
CA GLU A 43 -7.64 -11.07 0.09
C GLU A 43 -8.84 -11.36 1.01
N THR A 44 -8.74 -11.12 2.32
CA THR A 44 -9.90 -11.27 3.22
C THR A 44 -10.93 -10.15 3.12
N GLN A 45 -10.55 -9.00 2.55
CA GLN A 45 -11.39 -7.80 2.47
C GLN A 45 -11.79 -7.42 1.05
N HIS A 46 -11.30 -8.13 0.03
CA HIS A 46 -11.40 -7.72 -1.37
C HIS A 46 -12.84 -7.54 -1.89
N ASP A 47 -13.80 -8.26 -1.30
CA ASP A 47 -15.23 -8.14 -1.63
C ASP A 47 -15.93 -6.99 -0.91
N ASN A 48 -15.36 -6.49 0.19
CA ASN A 48 -15.97 -5.45 1.04
C ASN A 48 -15.67 -4.03 0.56
N PHE A 49 -14.60 -3.84 -0.22
CA PHE A 49 -14.13 -2.54 -0.65
C PHE A 49 -13.94 -2.48 -2.16
N ASP A 50 -14.20 -1.32 -2.74
CA ASP A 50 -13.80 -0.97 -4.10
C ASP A 50 -12.65 0.04 -4.01
N ALA A 51 -11.44 -0.42 -4.35
CA ALA A 51 -10.21 0.35 -4.15
C ALA A 51 -9.09 -0.07 -5.09
N PHE A 52 -8.30 0.89 -5.51
CA PHE A 52 -6.99 0.68 -6.12
C PHE A 52 -5.91 0.91 -5.08
N PHE A 53 -4.84 0.13 -5.16
CA PHE A 53 -3.67 0.35 -4.33
C PHE A 53 -2.37 0.09 -5.05
N CYS A 54 -1.33 0.77 -4.58
CA CYS A 54 0.05 0.42 -4.82
C CYS A 54 0.82 0.46 -3.51
N TRP A 55 1.92 -0.28 -3.45
CA TRP A 55 2.76 -0.35 -2.26
C TRP A 55 4.21 -0.11 -2.66
N ARG A 56 5.06 0.28 -1.71
CA ARG A 56 6.52 0.22 -1.85
C ARG A 56 7.15 -0.18 -0.52
N PRO A 57 8.29 -0.90 -0.52
CA PRO A 57 9.02 -1.14 0.71
C PRO A 57 9.70 0.16 1.20
N GLN A 58 9.78 0.35 2.52
CA GLN A 58 10.61 1.40 3.10
C GLN A 58 12.05 0.90 3.31
N TYR A 59 13.01 1.65 2.79
CA TYR A 59 14.43 1.26 2.85
C TYR A 59 14.92 1.21 4.30
N GLY A 60 15.52 0.08 4.70
CA GLY A 60 16.18 -0.07 6.00
C GLY A 60 15.26 -0.23 7.22
N THR A 61 13.92 -0.26 7.05
CA THR A 61 12.98 -0.32 8.18
C THR A 61 12.18 -1.62 8.27
N GLY A 62 12.13 -2.42 7.20
CA GLY A 62 11.26 -3.61 7.13
C GLY A 62 9.76 -3.30 7.05
N ARG A 63 9.40 -2.02 6.92
CA ARG A 63 8.04 -1.52 6.76
C ARG A 63 7.67 -1.42 5.29
N ILE A 64 6.37 -1.26 5.03
CA ILE A 64 5.87 -0.90 3.70
C ILE A 64 5.09 0.41 3.77
N GLU A 65 5.09 1.15 2.68
CA GLU A 65 4.11 2.20 2.42
C GLU A 65 3.11 1.71 1.40
N ILE A 66 1.86 2.10 1.59
CA ILE A 66 0.77 1.80 0.67
C ILE A 66 0.02 3.09 0.37
N ALA A 67 -0.24 3.32 -0.91
CA ALA A 67 -1.10 4.38 -1.38
C ALA A 67 -2.41 3.76 -1.88
N LEU A 68 -3.54 4.36 -1.50
CA LEU A 68 -4.86 3.76 -1.60
C LEU A 68 -5.87 4.78 -2.13
N SER A 69 -6.75 4.36 -3.03
CA SER A 69 -7.82 5.24 -3.55
C SER A 69 -9.05 5.35 -2.64
N ASN A 70 -9.04 4.72 -1.45
CA ASN A 70 -10.21 4.59 -0.58
C ASN A 70 -9.85 4.86 0.88
N GLU A 71 -10.35 5.97 1.42
CA GLU A 71 -10.08 6.46 2.78
C GLU A 71 -10.50 5.49 3.89
N LYS A 72 -11.60 4.74 3.70
CA LYS A 72 -12.10 3.79 4.70
C LYS A 72 -11.18 2.57 4.80
N LEU A 73 -10.70 2.11 3.66
CA LEU A 73 -9.70 1.03 3.59
C LEU A 73 -8.38 1.49 4.21
N ALA A 74 -7.94 2.73 3.92
CA ALA A 74 -6.74 3.32 4.51
C ALA A 74 -6.81 3.41 6.04
N PHE A 75 -7.94 3.88 6.56
CA PHE A 75 -8.18 3.92 8.00
C PHE A 75 -8.14 2.52 8.62
N LEU A 76 -8.83 1.54 8.02
CA LEU A 76 -8.86 0.17 8.52
C LEU A 76 -7.49 -0.49 8.51
N LEU A 77 -6.73 -0.33 7.42
CA LEU A 77 -5.36 -0.84 7.30
C LEU A 77 -4.46 -0.29 8.40
N LYS A 78 -4.54 1.01 8.66
CA LYS A 78 -3.76 1.65 9.73
C LYS A 78 -4.13 1.14 11.13
N MET A 79 -5.39 0.79 11.36
CA MET A 79 -5.84 0.26 12.65
C MET A 79 -5.45 -1.21 12.88
N VAL A 80 -5.28 -1.99 11.81
CA VAL A 80 -5.03 -3.44 11.90
C VAL A 80 -3.56 -3.79 11.69
N LEU A 81 -2.86 -3.09 10.79
CA LEU A 81 -1.49 -3.37 10.34
C LEU A 81 -0.51 -2.21 10.57
N GLY A 82 -0.97 -1.10 11.15
CA GLY A 82 -0.17 0.11 11.41
C GLY A 82 0.21 0.30 12.87
#